data_AF-A0A5J4SXD3-F1
#
_entry.id   AF-A0A5J4SXD3-F1
#
_cell.length_a   1.000
_cell.length_b   1.000
_cell.length_c   1.000
_cell.angle_alpha   90.00
_cell.angle_beta   90.00
_cell.angle_gamma   90.00
#
_symmetry.space_group_name_H-M   'P 1'
#
loop_
_entity.id
_entity.type
_entity.pdbx_description
1 polymer ?
#
loop_
_entity_poly.entity_id
_entity_poly.type
_entity_poly.pdbx_seq_one_letter_code
_entity_poly.pdbx_strand_id
1 'polypeptide(L)'
;MIDKALNICRAIIGEKSSVTDSEIDNAVNQCLVMPLFSFIDKNLLHIELLRLYNVRQEEYKMLFDSERNTPWLLNFKANHQKSDWKFWNRYTTYLQNTKNFAPKVINEIDRLTDDILDKLYDPTIRDVIDIDKKGLVVGQVQSGKTANYTGLICKAADAGFNLIIVMAGLHNNLRSQTQHRLDEDFLGFDTEHERAWKNNGTNRIGVGILDNNNTAISITTIKSDFKKSLAEGAGGISFDVPSPILLVVKKNSTVLKRLNTWLLSQTQDIDGKKKIINKSLLIIDDEADNASINTKKQGEDPAVINGWIRKITNNFHCYGYVGYTATPFANIFIPLDKDDLFPRDFIINLPAPSNYIGAEKYSARPWKPTKQTMTFCPLYERLVITESFSLTSIKKTMQFPIHYRNRLKQRLNVSLLLALFA
;
A
#
# COMPACT_ATOMS: atom_id res chain seq x y z
N MET A 1 -2.91 16.24 25.63
CA MET A 1 -3.47 17.61 25.53
C MET A 1 -2.93 18.35 24.33
N ILE A 2 -1.61 18.34 24.11
CA ILE A 2 -0.99 18.96 22.93
C ILE A 2 -1.54 18.46 21.59
N ASP A 3 -1.74 17.14 21.42
CA ASP A 3 -2.28 16.60 20.16
C ASP A 3 -3.70 17.10 19.86
N LYS A 4 -4.53 17.30 20.90
CA LYS A 4 -5.86 17.89 20.74
C LYS A 4 -5.76 19.35 20.31
N ALA A 5 -4.86 20.12 20.89
CA ALA A 5 -4.60 21.50 20.49
C ALA A 5 -4.07 21.58 19.05
N LEU A 6 -3.16 20.67 18.66
CA LEU A 6 -2.68 20.56 17.28
C LEU A 6 -3.83 20.32 16.30
N ASN A 7 -4.74 19.40 16.62
CA ASN A 7 -5.91 19.12 15.78
C ASN A 7 -6.84 20.34 15.66
N ILE A 8 -7.01 21.12 16.73
CA ILE A 8 -7.77 22.38 16.69
C ILE A 8 -7.07 23.42 15.81
N CYS A 9 -5.76 23.63 15.98
CA CYS A 9 -5.01 24.53 15.12
C CYS A 9 -5.10 24.12 13.64
N ARG A 10 -4.97 22.82 13.33
CA ARG A 10 -5.15 22.30 11.96
C ARG A 10 -6.55 22.54 11.43
N ALA A 11 -7.59 22.39 12.26
CA ALA A 11 -8.96 22.69 11.87
C ALA A 11 -9.18 24.18 11.58
N ILE A 12 -8.53 25.09 12.34
CA ILE A 12 -8.55 26.54 12.11
C ILE A 12 -7.81 26.91 10.80
N ILE A 13 -6.67 26.27 10.54
CA ILE A 13 -5.88 26.46 9.31
C ILE A 13 -6.66 25.97 8.07
N GLY A 14 -7.39 24.86 8.21
CA GLY A 14 -8.13 24.21 7.13
C GLY A 14 -7.28 23.24 6.30
N GLU A 15 -7.80 22.85 5.13
CA GLU A 15 -7.22 21.85 4.21
C GLU A 15 -6.05 22.43 3.38
N LYS A 16 -5.02 22.96 4.05
CA LYS A 16 -3.80 23.47 3.40
C LYS A 16 -2.64 22.50 3.55
N SER A 17 -1.84 22.34 2.50
CA SER A 17 -0.60 21.56 2.53
C SER A 17 0.63 22.36 3.00
N SER A 18 0.56 23.68 2.90
CA SER A 18 1.60 24.62 3.28
C SER A 18 0.96 25.86 3.90
N VAL A 19 1.61 26.45 4.89
CA VAL A 19 1.12 27.63 5.61
C VAL A 19 2.26 28.59 5.88
N THR A 20 1.91 29.86 6.03
CA THR A 20 2.81 30.92 6.48
C THR A 20 2.92 30.92 8.00
N ASP A 21 4.01 31.48 8.52
CA ASP A 21 4.24 31.63 9.96
C ASP A 21 3.10 32.42 10.64
N SER A 22 2.60 33.46 9.97
CA SER A 22 1.47 34.26 10.45
C SER A 22 0.16 33.46 10.56
N GLU A 23 -0.09 32.53 9.65
CA GLU A 23 -1.27 31.64 9.72
C GLU A 23 -1.16 30.66 10.89
N ILE A 24 0.05 30.13 11.15
CA ILE A 24 0.30 29.29 12.32
C ILE A 24 0.08 30.09 13.60
N ASP A 25 0.67 31.27 13.70
CA ASP A 25 0.53 32.15 14.86
C ASP A 25 -0.94 32.50 15.15
N ASN A 26 -1.71 32.80 14.09
CA ASN A 26 -3.14 33.05 14.21
C ASN A 26 -3.88 31.82 14.78
N ALA A 27 -3.64 30.63 14.21
CA ALA A 27 -4.26 29.40 14.66
C ALA A 27 -3.89 29.04 16.12
N VAL A 28 -2.63 29.27 16.50
CA VAL A 28 -2.15 29.07 17.87
C VAL A 28 -2.83 30.04 18.83
N ASN A 29 -2.85 31.34 18.51
CA ASN A 29 -3.48 32.34 19.35
C ASN A 29 -4.97 32.05 19.56
N GLN A 30 -5.71 31.69 18.50
CA GLN A 30 -7.12 31.30 18.60
C GLN A 30 -7.32 30.04 19.46
N CYS A 31 -6.44 29.04 19.32
CA CYS A 31 -6.50 27.83 20.13
C CYS A 31 -6.28 28.12 21.62
N LEU A 32 -5.34 29.00 21.97
CA LEU A 32 -4.99 29.32 23.36
C LEU A 32 -6.03 30.20 24.07
N VAL A 33 -6.92 30.87 23.33
CA VAL A 33 -8.09 31.57 23.92
C VAL A 33 -9.08 30.57 24.52
N MET A 34 -9.11 29.33 24.05
CA MET A 34 -9.99 28.30 24.61
C MET A 34 -9.48 27.92 26.01
N PRO A 35 -10.34 27.97 27.07
CA PRO A 35 -9.93 27.66 28.44
C PRO A 35 -9.28 26.27 28.61
N LEU A 36 -9.65 25.32 27.74
CA LEU A 36 -9.12 23.97 27.73
C LEU A 36 -7.64 23.89 27.29
N PHE A 37 -7.12 24.89 26.59
CA PHE A 37 -5.76 24.88 26.00
C PHE A 37 -4.88 26.05 26.47
N SER A 38 -5.40 26.97 27.29
CA SER A 38 -4.71 28.18 27.74
C SER A 38 -3.40 27.94 28.50
N PHE A 39 -3.21 26.74 29.05
CA PHE A 39 -2.00 26.33 29.78
C PHE A 39 -0.93 25.68 28.88
N ILE A 40 -1.20 25.49 27.58
CA ILE A 40 -0.23 24.91 26.64
C ILE A 40 0.80 25.97 26.26
N ASP A 41 2.07 25.57 26.23
CA ASP A 41 3.16 26.43 25.77
C ASP A 41 2.97 26.83 24.29
N LYS A 42 2.81 28.13 24.07
CA LYS A 42 2.65 28.73 22.74
C LYS A 42 3.79 28.36 21.80
N ASN A 43 5.04 28.46 22.26
CA ASN A 43 6.22 28.21 21.43
C ASN A 43 6.31 26.75 21.04
N LEU A 44 5.98 25.85 21.98
CA LEU A 44 5.94 24.42 21.70
C LEU A 44 4.90 24.09 20.62
N LEU A 45 3.67 24.61 20.75
CA LEU A 45 2.60 24.37 19.78
C LEU A 45 2.95 24.94 18.39
N HIS A 46 3.56 26.12 18.36
CA HIS A 46 4.05 26.75 17.14
C HIS A 46 5.12 25.91 16.44
N ILE A 47 6.13 25.44 17.18
CA ILE A 47 7.21 24.58 16.65
C ILE A 47 6.66 23.27 16.09
N GLU A 48 5.71 22.63 16.76
CA GLU A 48 5.12 21.37 16.28
C GLU A 48 4.29 21.59 15.00
N LEU A 49 3.55 22.69 14.89
CA LEU A 49 2.86 23.05 13.63
C LEU A 49 3.86 23.33 12.50
N LEU A 50 4.93 24.09 12.77
CA LEU A 50 5.99 24.32 11.78
C LEU A 50 6.59 23.00 11.28
N ARG A 51 6.83 22.03 12.17
CA ARG A 51 7.33 20.70 11.79
C ARG A 51 6.36 19.94 10.90
N LEU A 52 5.05 20.06 11.14
CA LEU A 52 4.01 19.38 10.35
C LEU A 52 3.83 20.00 8.96
N TYR A 53 3.95 21.32 8.83
CA TYR A 53 3.69 22.02 7.58
C TYR A 53 4.94 22.29 6.72
N ASN A 54 6.15 22.15 7.28
CA ASN A 54 7.42 22.29 6.55
C ASN A 54 7.97 20.96 6.04
N VAL A 55 7.13 19.93 5.94
CA VAL A 55 7.52 18.63 5.38
C VAL A 55 7.70 18.74 3.88
N ARG A 56 8.83 18.27 3.38
CA ARG A 56 9.16 18.20 1.97
C ARG A 56 9.12 16.75 1.51
N GLN A 57 8.60 16.52 0.33
CA GLN A 57 8.60 15.21 -0.32
C GLN A 57 8.78 15.48 -1.81
N GLU A 58 9.65 14.70 -2.45
CA GLU A 58 9.81 14.76 -3.90
C GLU A 58 8.53 14.26 -4.57
N GLU A 59 8.29 14.71 -5.81
CA GLU A 59 7.20 14.15 -6.62
C GLU A 59 7.58 12.72 -7.02
N TYR A 60 6.60 11.82 -6.94
CA TYR A 60 6.77 10.47 -7.46
C TYR A 60 6.76 10.49 -8.99
N LYS A 61 7.32 9.43 -9.56
CA LYS A 61 7.41 9.16 -10.97
C LYS A 61 6.76 7.80 -11.25
N MET A 62 6.06 7.70 -12.36
CA MET A 62 5.38 6.50 -12.79
C MET A 62 5.81 6.13 -14.21
N LEU A 63 6.06 4.83 -14.42
CA LEU A 63 5.99 4.21 -15.74
C LEU A 63 4.70 3.43 -15.84
N PHE A 64 4.07 3.46 -16.99
CA PHE A 64 2.88 2.68 -17.25
C PHE A 64 2.79 2.31 -18.73
N ASP A 65 2.07 1.22 -19.02
CA ASP A 65 1.78 0.80 -20.39
C ASP A 65 0.56 1.58 -20.91
N SER A 66 0.78 2.47 -21.88
CA SER A 66 -0.29 3.28 -22.46
C SER A 66 -1.30 2.47 -23.29
N GLU A 67 -0.93 1.32 -23.84
CA GLU A 67 -1.85 0.45 -24.59
C GLU A 67 -2.82 -0.29 -23.66
N ARG A 68 -2.40 -0.58 -22.42
CA ARG A 68 -3.23 -1.24 -21.42
C ARG A 68 -3.93 -0.26 -20.49
N ASN A 69 -3.54 1.01 -20.46
CA ASN A 69 -4.11 2.01 -19.55
C ASN A 69 -5.52 2.43 -20.00
N THR A 70 -6.51 2.18 -19.13
CA THR A 70 -7.90 2.61 -19.33
C THR A 70 -8.31 3.45 -18.14
N PRO A 71 -8.08 4.78 -18.17
CA PRO A 71 -8.45 5.67 -17.08
C PRO A 71 -9.95 5.60 -16.79
N TRP A 72 -10.31 5.50 -15.51
CA TRP A 72 -11.69 5.30 -15.09
C TRP A 72 -12.03 6.08 -13.81
N LEU A 73 -11.03 6.34 -12.97
CA LEU A 73 -11.24 6.86 -11.62
C LEU A 73 -11.82 8.28 -11.62
N LEU A 74 -11.43 9.12 -12.59
CA LEU A 74 -11.96 10.48 -12.72
C LEU A 74 -13.47 10.47 -12.95
N ASN A 75 -13.93 9.66 -13.91
CA ASN A 75 -15.36 9.52 -14.23
C ASN A 75 -16.12 8.87 -13.06
N PHE A 76 -15.51 7.87 -12.42
CA PHE A 76 -16.05 7.27 -11.22
C PHE A 76 -16.26 8.33 -10.12
N LYS A 77 -15.25 9.13 -9.81
CA LYS A 77 -15.34 10.21 -8.81
C LYS A 77 -16.35 11.28 -9.17
N ALA A 78 -16.52 11.63 -10.44
CA ALA A 78 -17.51 12.61 -10.87
C ALA A 78 -18.95 12.17 -10.56
N ASN A 79 -19.20 10.86 -10.52
CA ASN A 79 -20.51 10.27 -10.24
C ASN A 79 -20.73 9.91 -8.76
N HIS A 80 -19.73 10.14 -7.89
CA HIS A 80 -19.79 9.81 -6.46
C HIS A 80 -19.52 11.04 -5.61
N GLN A 81 -20.21 11.16 -4.50
CA GLN A 81 -19.98 12.23 -3.55
C GLN A 81 -18.72 11.95 -2.72
N LYS A 82 -18.09 13.00 -2.18
CA LYS A 82 -16.97 12.83 -1.24
C LYS A 82 -17.35 11.95 -0.04
N SER A 83 -18.61 11.98 0.41
CA SER A 83 -19.13 11.15 1.50
C SER A 83 -19.18 9.66 1.20
N ASP A 84 -19.10 9.26 -0.08
CA ASP A 84 -19.11 7.85 -0.48
C ASP A 84 -17.76 7.17 -0.21
N TRP A 85 -16.68 7.95 -0.10
CA TRP A 85 -15.32 7.51 0.21
C TRP A 85 -15.10 7.24 1.70
N LYS A 86 -15.95 6.38 2.27
CA LYS A 86 -16.07 6.17 3.71
C LYS A 86 -14.80 5.60 4.34
N PHE A 87 -14.19 4.58 3.71
CA PHE A 87 -12.95 3.98 4.20
C PHE A 87 -11.78 4.94 4.08
N TRP A 88 -11.69 5.69 2.98
CA TRP A 88 -10.61 6.67 2.77
C TRP A 88 -10.72 7.87 3.71
N ASN A 89 -11.91 8.44 3.88
CA ASN A 89 -12.13 9.62 4.73
C ASN A 89 -11.83 9.35 6.20
N ARG A 90 -12.25 8.19 6.74
CA ARG A 90 -11.90 7.82 8.11
C ARG A 90 -10.41 7.54 8.27
N TYR A 91 -9.76 6.98 7.24
CA TYR A 91 -8.34 6.67 7.28
C TYR A 91 -7.50 7.95 7.27
N THR A 92 -7.80 8.92 6.39
CA THR A 92 -7.12 10.22 6.36
C THR A 92 -7.33 10.99 7.66
N THR A 93 -8.54 10.97 8.21
CA THR A 93 -8.86 11.54 9.53
C THR A 93 -8.00 10.90 10.62
N TYR A 94 -7.84 9.58 10.61
CA TYR A 94 -7.02 8.85 11.57
C TYR A 94 -5.52 9.16 11.42
N LEU A 95 -5.01 9.19 10.18
CA LEU A 95 -3.63 9.60 9.89
C LEU A 95 -3.35 11.01 10.42
N GLN A 96 -4.25 11.95 10.16
CA GLN A 96 -4.15 13.34 10.57
C GLN A 96 -4.26 13.50 12.09
N ASN A 97 -5.37 13.04 12.68
CA ASN A 97 -5.72 13.37 14.07
C ASN A 97 -5.06 12.47 15.11
N THR A 98 -4.70 11.23 14.74
CA THR A 98 -4.17 10.24 15.69
C THR A 98 -2.73 9.88 15.40
N LYS A 99 -2.35 9.64 14.13
CA LYS A 99 -0.94 9.39 13.77
C LYS A 99 -0.13 10.67 13.55
N ASN A 100 -0.78 11.83 13.61
CA ASN A 100 -0.19 13.15 13.43
C ASN A 100 0.62 13.28 12.12
N PHE A 101 0.12 12.67 11.04
CA PHE A 101 0.75 12.80 9.72
C PHE A 101 0.61 14.25 9.24
N ALA A 102 1.69 14.72 8.61
CA ALA A 102 1.73 16.03 7.98
C ALA A 102 0.71 16.10 6.81
N PRO A 103 0.00 17.23 6.64
CA PRO A 103 -0.97 17.41 5.55
C PRO A 103 -0.38 17.12 4.16
N LYS A 104 0.85 17.58 3.90
CA LYS A 104 1.58 17.29 2.65
C LYS A 104 1.72 15.78 2.40
N VAL A 105 2.08 14.99 3.41
CA VAL A 105 2.23 13.52 3.30
C VAL A 105 0.90 12.84 3.00
N ILE A 106 -0.18 13.27 3.66
CA ILE A 106 -1.52 12.72 3.40
C ILE A 106 -1.96 13.02 1.96
N ASN A 107 -1.71 14.23 1.48
CA ASN A 107 -2.01 14.61 0.09
C ASN A 107 -1.18 13.82 -0.93
N GLU A 108 0.09 13.52 -0.64
CA GLU A 108 0.88 12.65 -1.53
C GLU A 108 0.38 11.20 -1.51
N ILE A 109 -0.04 10.67 -0.36
CA ILE A 109 -0.69 9.36 -0.30
C ILE A 109 -1.99 9.40 -1.11
N ASP A 110 -2.79 10.46 -0.99
CA ASP A 110 -4.04 10.64 -1.74
C ASP A 110 -3.78 10.56 -3.25
N ARG A 111 -2.88 11.39 -3.77
CA ARG A 111 -2.54 11.42 -5.21
C ARG A 111 -1.97 10.09 -5.71
N LEU A 112 -0.99 9.53 -5.00
CA LEU A 112 -0.35 8.28 -5.42
C LEU A 112 -1.34 7.12 -5.44
N THR A 113 -2.22 7.03 -4.43
CA THR A 113 -3.22 5.95 -4.37
C THR A 113 -4.34 6.12 -5.38
N ASP A 114 -4.69 7.36 -5.76
CA ASP A 114 -5.57 7.61 -6.91
C ASP A 114 -4.94 7.11 -8.20
N ASP A 115 -3.68 7.47 -8.44
CA ASP A 115 -2.95 7.06 -9.63
C ASP A 115 -2.80 5.53 -9.70
N ILE A 116 -2.50 4.86 -8.58
CA ILE A 116 -2.45 3.40 -8.54
C ILE A 116 -3.83 2.79 -8.85
N LEU A 117 -4.89 3.28 -8.21
CA LEU A 117 -6.25 2.76 -8.39
C LEU A 117 -6.74 2.95 -9.83
N ASP A 118 -6.47 4.11 -10.44
CA ASP A 118 -6.79 4.38 -11.84
C ASP A 118 -6.07 3.44 -12.81
N LYS A 119 -4.86 2.97 -12.47
CA LYS A 119 -4.10 1.99 -13.27
C LYS A 119 -4.57 0.55 -13.07
N LEU A 120 -5.46 0.29 -12.12
CA LEU A 120 -6.17 -0.97 -12.01
C LEU A 120 -7.31 -1.03 -13.04
N TYR A 121 -8.48 -1.52 -12.64
CA TYR A 121 -9.66 -1.64 -13.46
C TYR A 121 -10.86 -1.15 -12.65
N ASP A 122 -11.90 -0.68 -13.35
CA ASP A 122 -13.16 -0.33 -12.72
C ASP A 122 -13.88 -1.62 -12.25
N PRO A 123 -14.02 -1.86 -10.94
CA PRO A 123 -14.59 -3.09 -10.42
C PRO A 123 -16.12 -3.13 -10.54
N THR A 124 -16.76 -2.04 -11.00
CA THR A 124 -18.22 -1.96 -11.18
C THR A 124 -18.67 -2.49 -12.54
N ILE A 125 -17.77 -2.56 -13.52
CA ILE A 125 -18.05 -3.05 -14.86
C ILE A 125 -17.98 -4.58 -14.85
N ARG A 126 -19.14 -5.25 -14.96
CA ARG A 126 -19.24 -6.71 -14.88
C ARG A 126 -19.16 -7.42 -16.23
N ASP A 127 -19.40 -6.71 -17.33
CA ASP A 127 -19.48 -7.30 -18.67
C ASP A 127 -18.09 -7.52 -19.30
N VAL A 128 -17.05 -6.91 -18.73
CA VAL A 128 -15.67 -7.10 -19.20
C VAL A 128 -15.05 -8.25 -18.44
N ILE A 129 -14.67 -9.29 -19.19
CA ILE A 129 -14.03 -10.49 -18.66
C ILE A 129 -12.53 -10.49 -18.95
N ASP A 130 -11.78 -11.24 -18.16
CA ASP A 130 -10.35 -11.52 -18.36
C ASP A 130 -9.43 -10.27 -18.31
N ILE A 131 -9.74 -9.32 -17.41
CA ILE A 131 -8.86 -8.18 -17.10
C ILE A 131 -7.85 -8.57 -16.02
N ASP A 132 -6.58 -8.31 -16.29
CA ASP A 132 -5.55 -8.40 -15.27
C ASP A 132 -4.69 -7.13 -15.22
N LYS A 133 -4.43 -6.66 -14.01
CA LYS A 133 -3.65 -5.46 -13.76
C LYS A 133 -2.54 -5.76 -12.77
N LYS A 134 -1.29 -5.60 -13.19
CA LYS A 134 -0.08 -5.94 -12.43
C LYS A 134 0.84 -4.73 -12.36
N GLY A 135 1.02 -4.20 -11.17
CA GLY A 135 1.93 -3.09 -10.94
C GLY A 135 2.85 -3.27 -9.74
N LEU A 136 3.85 -2.39 -9.67
CA LEU A 136 4.87 -2.39 -8.62
C LEU A 136 5.05 -0.98 -8.05
N VAL A 137 4.94 -0.86 -6.74
CA VAL A 137 5.29 0.35 -5.98
C VAL A 137 6.60 0.09 -5.27
N VAL A 138 7.59 0.91 -5.61
CA VAL A 138 8.95 0.79 -5.09
C VAL A 138 9.24 1.96 -4.18
N GLY A 139 9.49 1.70 -2.92
CA GLY A 139 9.85 2.76 -1.98
C GLY A 139 10.94 2.28 -1.04
N GLN A 140 11.84 3.17 -0.64
CA GLN A 140 12.90 2.82 0.30
C GLN A 140 12.34 2.24 1.61
N VAL A 141 13.19 1.58 2.39
CA VAL A 141 12.83 1.23 3.77
C VAL A 141 12.34 2.52 4.43
N GLN A 142 11.18 2.46 5.11
CA GLN A 142 10.57 3.60 5.78
C GLN A 142 9.94 4.69 4.87
N SER A 143 9.73 4.45 3.58
CA SER A 143 9.06 5.44 2.69
C SER A 143 7.53 5.56 2.86
N GLY A 144 6.95 4.98 3.92
CA GLY A 144 5.49 4.97 4.10
C GLY A 144 4.71 3.96 3.24
N LYS A 145 5.36 2.91 2.70
CA LYS A 145 4.71 1.85 1.90
C LYS A 145 3.42 1.30 2.52
N THR A 146 3.45 1.03 3.83
CA THR A 146 2.28 0.53 4.56
C THR A 146 1.13 1.53 4.59
N ALA A 147 1.42 2.81 4.85
CA ALA A 147 0.38 3.83 4.80
C ALA A 147 -0.21 3.95 3.39
N ASN A 148 0.64 3.80 2.37
CA ASN A 148 0.22 3.85 0.99
C ASN A 148 -0.67 2.68 0.58
N TYR A 149 -0.26 1.42 0.80
CA TYR A 149 -1.11 0.28 0.44
C TYR A 149 -2.39 0.24 1.26
N THR A 150 -2.38 0.71 2.52
CA THR A 150 -3.63 0.81 3.29
C THR A 150 -4.55 1.87 2.70
N GLY A 151 -4.01 3.02 2.29
CA GLY A 151 -4.77 4.03 1.55
C GLY A 151 -5.38 3.48 0.25
N LEU A 152 -4.61 2.71 -0.51
CA LEU A 152 -5.09 2.02 -1.69
C LEU A 152 -6.22 1.02 -1.37
N ILE A 153 -6.06 0.21 -0.31
CA ILE A 153 -7.09 -0.73 0.17
C ILE A 153 -8.39 0.02 0.51
N CYS A 154 -8.30 1.13 1.25
CA CYS A 154 -9.45 1.96 1.59
C CYS A 154 -10.18 2.47 0.33
N LYS A 155 -9.43 3.06 -0.59
CA LYS A 155 -9.98 3.60 -1.84
C LYS A 155 -10.54 2.53 -2.76
N ALA A 156 -9.87 1.40 -2.86
CA ALA A 156 -10.35 0.26 -3.64
C ALA A 156 -11.66 -0.28 -3.07
N ALA A 157 -11.76 -0.41 -1.74
CA ALA A 157 -12.98 -0.83 -1.07
C ALA A 157 -14.15 0.14 -1.32
N ASP A 158 -13.90 1.46 -1.19
CA ASP A 158 -14.88 2.51 -1.52
C ASP A 158 -15.30 2.45 -3.00
N ALA A 159 -14.38 2.10 -3.91
CA ALA A 159 -14.64 2.01 -5.34
C ALA A 159 -15.29 0.69 -5.81
N GLY A 160 -15.49 -0.29 -4.91
CA GLY A 160 -16.19 -1.54 -5.21
C GLY A 160 -15.34 -2.81 -5.27
N PHE A 161 -14.03 -2.73 -4.97
CA PHE A 161 -13.24 -3.93 -4.72
C PHE A 161 -13.71 -4.58 -3.41
N ASN A 162 -14.22 -5.81 -3.49
CA ASN A 162 -14.92 -6.45 -2.39
C ASN A 162 -14.25 -7.76 -1.91
N LEU A 163 -13.08 -8.09 -2.47
CA LEU A 163 -12.16 -9.11 -1.95
C LEU A 163 -10.72 -8.59 -2.02
N ILE A 164 -10.10 -8.44 -0.85
CA ILE A 164 -8.77 -7.88 -0.69
C ILE A 164 -7.89 -8.91 0.01
N ILE A 165 -6.81 -9.32 -0.65
CA ILE A 165 -5.85 -10.28 -0.12
C ILE A 165 -4.50 -9.59 0.04
N VAL A 166 -4.03 -9.47 1.27
CA VAL A 166 -2.71 -8.94 1.61
C VAL A 166 -1.78 -10.10 1.90
N MET A 167 -0.78 -10.29 1.04
CA MET A 167 0.28 -11.26 1.22
C MET A 167 1.41 -10.63 2.04
N ALA A 168 1.52 -11.05 3.29
CA ALA A 168 2.59 -10.63 4.18
C ALA A 168 3.83 -11.53 4.02
N GLY A 169 4.89 -11.24 4.78
CA GLY A 169 6.12 -12.02 4.78
C GLY A 169 5.97 -13.51 5.12
N LEU A 170 7.07 -14.25 5.06
CA LEU A 170 7.11 -15.70 5.26
C LEU A 170 6.71 -16.16 6.68
N HIS A 171 6.91 -15.30 7.68
CA HIS A 171 6.78 -15.64 9.09
C HIS A 171 5.49 -15.11 9.71
N ASN A 172 4.96 -15.84 10.69
CA ASN A 172 3.73 -15.46 11.39
C ASN A 172 3.86 -14.08 12.07
N ASN A 173 5.03 -13.73 12.60
CA ASN A 173 5.24 -12.43 13.27
C ASN A 173 5.01 -11.26 12.32
N LEU A 174 5.58 -11.32 11.10
CA LEU A 174 5.39 -10.29 10.07
C LEU A 174 3.91 -10.21 9.65
N ARG A 175 3.28 -11.37 9.42
CA ARG A 175 1.85 -11.44 9.10
C ARG A 175 0.96 -10.86 10.20
N SER A 176 1.21 -11.19 11.47
CA SER A 176 0.44 -10.67 12.61
C SER A 176 0.61 -9.16 12.78
N GLN A 177 1.81 -8.62 12.52
CA GLN A 177 2.03 -7.16 12.49
C GLN A 177 1.24 -6.49 11.36
N THR A 178 1.25 -7.06 10.15
CA THR A 178 0.46 -6.54 9.02
C THR A 178 -1.03 -6.60 9.32
N GLN A 179 -1.52 -7.70 9.93
CA GLN A 179 -2.91 -7.81 10.35
C GLN A 179 -3.26 -6.74 11.38
N HIS A 180 -2.49 -6.58 12.45
CA HIS A 180 -2.76 -5.55 13.47
C HIS A 180 -2.83 -4.15 12.86
N ARG A 181 -1.94 -3.82 11.92
CA ARG A 181 -1.98 -2.53 11.22
C ARG A 181 -3.26 -2.35 10.43
N LEU A 182 -3.74 -3.38 9.73
CA LEU A 182 -4.99 -3.30 8.96
C LEU A 182 -6.23 -3.36 9.86
N ASP A 183 -6.15 -3.99 11.02
CA ASP A 183 -7.16 -3.95 12.07
C ASP A 183 -7.37 -2.50 12.57
N GLU A 184 -6.29 -1.76 12.79
CA GLU A 184 -6.32 -0.35 13.17
C GLU A 184 -6.68 0.59 12.01
N ASP A 185 -6.02 0.43 10.87
CA ASP A 185 -6.02 1.44 9.80
C ASP A 185 -7.16 1.25 8.78
N PHE A 186 -7.70 0.03 8.66
CA PHE A 186 -8.74 -0.30 7.68
C PHE A 186 -10.00 -0.88 8.31
N LEU A 187 -9.93 -1.90 9.17
CA LEU A 187 -11.11 -2.58 9.72
C LEU A 187 -11.78 -1.75 10.83
N GLY A 188 -10.98 -1.17 11.72
CA GLY A 188 -11.44 -0.42 12.88
C GLY A 188 -11.84 -1.28 14.09
N PHE A 189 -11.33 -2.50 14.19
CA PHE A 189 -11.58 -3.38 15.34
C PHE A 189 -10.48 -4.42 15.51
N ASP A 190 -10.25 -4.83 16.75
CA ASP A 190 -9.25 -5.83 17.10
C ASP A 190 -9.72 -7.25 16.77
N THR A 191 -9.01 -7.93 15.86
CA THR A 191 -9.29 -9.32 15.50
C THR A 191 -8.64 -10.36 16.43
N GLU A 192 -7.80 -9.96 17.39
CA GLU A 192 -7.17 -10.88 18.35
C GLU A 192 -8.22 -11.64 19.20
N HIS A 193 -9.35 -10.99 19.47
CA HIS A 193 -10.44 -11.52 20.27
C HIS A 193 -11.56 -12.05 19.36
N GLU A 194 -11.42 -13.30 18.89
CA GLU A 194 -12.31 -14.00 17.93
C GLU A 194 -13.83 -13.93 18.22
N ARG A 195 -14.25 -13.59 19.45
CA ARG A 195 -15.66 -13.58 19.88
C ARG A 195 -16.30 -12.19 19.95
N ALA A 196 -15.67 -11.18 19.36
CA ALA A 196 -16.14 -9.80 19.48
C ALA A 196 -17.13 -9.35 18.41
N TRP A 197 -17.47 -10.18 17.41
CA TRP A 197 -18.55 -9.83 16.47
C TRP A 197 -19.91 -9.65 17.15
N LYS A 198 -20.12 -10.24 18.34
CA LYS A 198 -21.44 -10.32 18.97
C LYS A 198 -21.65 -9.45 20.20
N ASN A 199 -20.63 -8.86 20.81
CA ASN A 199 -20.81 -8.14 22.08
C ASN A 199 -20.20 -6.72 22.07
N ASN A 200 -21.07 -5.73 21.89
CA ASN A 200 -21.01 -4.39 22.50
C ASN A 200 -19.69 -3.60 22.36
N GLY A 201 -19.34 -3.11 21.17
CA GLY A 201 -18.62 -1.83 20.99
C GLY A 201 -17.23 -1.64 21.64
N THR A 202 -16.72 -2.56 22.47
CA THR A 202 -15.49 -2.43 23.27
C THR A 202 -14.23 -2.81 22.50
N ASN A 203 -14.35 -3.38 21.30
CA ASN A 203 -13.23 -3.86 20.51
C ASN A 203 -12.84 -2.90 19.37
N ARG A 204 -13.32 -1.66 19.41
CA ARG A 204 -13.00 -0.65 18.41
C ARG A 204 -11.61 -0.10 18.66
N ILE A 205 -10.80 -0.11 17.60
CA ILE A 205 -9.44 0.44 17.59
C ILE A 205 -9.25 1.27 16.32
N GLY A 206 -8.20 2.09 16.30
CA GLY A 206 -7.82 2.88 15.13
C GLY A 206 -8.98 3.66 14.49
N VAL A 207 -9.21 3.47 13.19
CA VAL A 207 -10.27 4.14 12.42
C VAL A 207 -11.67 3.86 12.95
N GLY A 208 -11.89 2.74 13.66
CA GLY A 208 -13.19 2.37 14.20
C GLY A 208 -13.60 3.13 15.45
N ILE A 209 -12.66 3.86 16.08
CA ILE A 209 -12.96 4.82 17.15
C ILE A 209 -13.61 6.08 16.56
N LEU A 210 -13.25 6.43 15.32
CA LEU A 210 -13.77 7.61 14.62
C LEU A 210 -15.13 7.33 13.97
N ASP A 211 -15.30 6.14 13.39
CA ASP A 211 -16.52 5.74 12.70
C ASP A 211 -16.79 4.24 12.87
N ASN A 212 -17.90 3.91 13.51
CA ASN A 212 -18.31 2.54 13.83
C ASN A 212 -19.26 1.91 12.79
N ASN A 213 -19.74 2.66 11.80
CA ASN A 213 -20.77 2.22 10.86
C ASN A 213 -20.21 1.53 9.62
N ASN A 214 -18.95 1.83 9.25
CA ASN A 214 -18.32 1.24 8.08
C ASN A 214 -17.45 0.06 8.49
N THR A 215 -17.87 -1.16 8.19
CA THR A 215 -17.10 -2.36 8.56
C THR A 215 -16.87 -3.27 7.37
N ALA A 216 -15.60 -3.51 7.08
CA ALA A 216 -15.15 -4.63 6.29
C ALA A 216 -15.07 -5.89 7.19
N ILE A 217 -15.02 -7.05 6.56
CA ILE A 217 -15.03 -8.34 7.23
C ILE A 217 -13.64 -8.97 7.11
N SER A 218 -13.04 -9.39 8.23
CA SER A 218 -11.75 -10.09 8.22
C SER A 218 -11.96 -11.61 8.35
N ILE A 219 -11.45 -12.39 7.41
CA ILE A 219 -11.45 -13.88 7.53
C ILE A 219 -10.27 -14.37 8.38
N THR A 220 -9.15 -13.64 8.35
CA THR A 220 -7.96 -13.91 9.16
C THR A 220 -7.95 -13.05 10.42
N THR A 221 -7.18 -13.47 11.42
CA THR A 221 -7.04 -12.74 12.68
C THR A 221 -5.57 -12.51 13.03
N ILE A 222 -5.30 -11.67 14.03
CA ILE A 222 -3.92 -11.46 14.54
C ILE A 222 -3.30 -12.78 14.98
N LYS A 223 -4.08 -13.71 15.55
CA LYS A 223 -3.59 -15.01 16.04
C LYS A 223 -3.62 -16.12 14.99
N SER A 224 -4.62 -16.13 14.11
CA SER A 224 -4.81 -17.21 13.15
C SER A 224 -4.69 -16.73 11.71
N ASP A 225 -3.80 -17.39 10.98
CA ASP A 225 -3.77 -17.37 9.52
C ASP A 225 -4.99 -18.10 8.94
N PHE A 226 -5.12 -18.11 7.61
CA PHE A 226 -6.24 -18.75 6.92
C PHE A 226 -6.37 -20.25 7.27
N LYS A 227 -7.53 -20.60 7.82
CA LYS A 227 -7.95 -21.97 8.11
C LYS A 227 -9.36 -22.17 7.56
N LYS A 228 -9.60 -23.29 6.87
CA LYS A 228 -10.89 -23.63 6.29
C LYS A 228 -12.04 -23.62 7.32
N SER A 229 -11.74 -24.03 8.56
CA SER A 229 -12.71 -24.01 9.67
C SER A 229 -13.17 -22.61 10.08
N LEU A 230 -12.37 -21.56 9.82
CA LEU A 230 -12.77 -20.17 10.08
C LEU A 230 -13.76 -19.63 9.03
N ALA A 231 -13.71 -20.19 7.82
CA ALA A 231 -14.60 -19.81 6.73
C ALA A 231 -15.89 -20.65 6.67
N GLU A 232 -15.83 -21.93 7.07
CA GLU A 232 -16.93 -22.90 6.88
C GLU A 232 -17.53 -23.45 8.20
N GLY A 233 -17.07 -22.99 9.36
CA GLY A 233 -17.62 -23.41 10.66
C GLY A 233 -18.98 -22.79 10.99
N ALA A 234 -19.64 -23.25 12.06
CA ALA A 234 -20.83 -22.60 12.61
C ALA A 234 -20.45 -21.19 13.10
N GLY A 235 -20.79 -20.16 12.32
CA GLY A 235 -20.32 -18.78 12.51
C GLY A 235 -19.28 -18.31 11.48
N GLY A 236 -19.01 -19.10 10.43
CA GLY A 236 -18.18 -18.72 9.29
C GLY A 236 -18.78 -17.56 8.48
N ILE A 237 -17.90 -16.81 7.82
CA ILE A 237 -18.28 -15.65 7.00
C ILE A 237 -18.83 -16.14 5.66
N SER A 238 -20.04 -15.70 5.31
CA SER A 238 -20.56 -15.88 3.96
C SER A 238 -19.66 -15.15 2.95
N PHE A 239 -19.24 -15.85 1.90
CA PHE A 239 -18.47 -15.25 0.82
C PHE A 239 -19.29 -14.20 0.06
N ASP A 240 -20.60 -14.46 -0.13
CA ASP A 240 -21.52 -13.58 -0.84
C ASP A 240 -22.15 -12.54 0.09
N VAL A 241 -21.30 -11.62 0.55
CA VAL A 241 -21.67 -10.46 1.36
C VAL A 241 -21.33 -9.17 0.63
N PRO A 242 -22.11 -8.09 0.82
CA PRO A 242 -21.85 -6.80 0.19
C PRO A 242 -20.62 -6.11 0.77
N SER A 243 -20.31 -6.34 2.05
CA SER A 243 -19.14 -5.75 2.70
C SER A 243 -17.82 -6.27 2.11
N PRO A 244 -16.78 -5.42 1.98
CA PRO A 244 -15.46 -5.86 1.56
C PRO A 244 -14.89 -6.92 2.50
N ILE A 245 -14.25 -7.94 1.92
CA ILE A 245 -13.58 -9.01 2.67
C ILE A 245 -12.07 -8.77 2.64
N LEU A 246 -11.43 -8.79 3.82
CA LEU A 246 -9.98 -8.75 3.98
C LEU A 246 -9.43 -10.13 4.39
N LEU A 247 -8.34 -10.53 3.75
CA LEU A 247 -7.49 -11.64 4.18
C LEU A 247 -6.04 -11.19 4.27
N VAL A 248 -5.40 -11.40 5.41
CA VAL A 248 -3.95 -11.20 5.60
C VAL A 248 -3.28 -12.55 5.77
N VAL A 249 -2.61 -13.00 4.71
CA VAL A 249 -2.04 -14.35 4.61
C VAL A 249 -0.54 -14.28 4.51
N LYS A 250 0.16 -15.25 5.10
CA LYS A 250 1.60 -15.37 4.90
C LYS A 250 1.91 -16.03 3.55
N LYS A 251 3.07 -15.73 2.99
CA LYS A 251 3.62 -16.41 1.79
C LYS A 251 4.06 -17.85 2.08
N ASN A 252 3.10 -18.73 2.35
CA ASN A 252 3.36 -20.13 2.68
C ASN A 252 2.51 -21.07 1.82
N SER A 253 3.14 -22.10 1.25
CA SER A 253 2.50 -23.04 0.31
C SER A 253 1.24 -23.70 0.89
N THR A 254 1.29 -24.16 2.14
CA THR A 254 0.14 -24.82 2.78
C THR A 254 -1.03 -23.86 2.98
N VAL A 255 -0.74 -22.61 3.37
CA VAL A 255 -1.76 -21.57 3.55
C VAL A 255 -2.38 -21.18 2.22
N LEU A 256 -1.56 -20.88 1.22
CA LEU A 256 -2.03 -20.50 -0.12
C LEU A 256 -2.79 -21.63 -0.81
N LYS A 257 -2.38 -22.90 -0.61
CA LYS A 257 -3.14 -24.07 -1.08
C LYS A 257 -4.53 -24.11 -0.45
N ARG A 258 -4.64 -23.94 0.86
CA ARG A 258 -5.94 -23.91 1.58
C ARG A 258 -6.81 -22.77 1.10
N LEU A 259 -6.23 -21.58 0.97
CA LEU A 259 -6.90 -20.39 0.44
C LEU A 259 -7.44 -20.66 -0.98
N ASN A 260 -6.61 -21.19 -1.87
CA ASN A 260 -7.01 -21.55 -3.22
C ASN A 260 -8.13 -22.60 -3.23
N THR A 261 -8.06 -23.63 -2.40
CA THR A 261 -9.13 -24.65 -2.29
C THR A 261 -10.45 -24.03 -1.85
N TRP A 262 -10.41 -23.09 -0.90
CA TRP A 262 -11.62 -22.38 -0.48
C TRP A 262 -12.16 -21.44 -1.56
N LEU A 263 -11.30 -20.68 -2.25
CA LEU A 263 -11.73 -19.84 -3.38
C LEU A 263 -12.34 -20.68 -4.51
N LEU A 264 -11.77 -21.85 -4.81
CA LEU A 264 -12.33 -22.78 -5.79
C LEU A 264 -13.75 -23.23 -5.43
N SER A 265 -14.08 -23.39 -4.14
CA SER A 265 -15.46 -23.74 -3.74
C SER A 265 -16.45 -22.59 -3.90
N GLN A 266 -15.97 -21.36 -4.17
CA GLN A 266 -16.80 -20.19 -4.47
C GLN A 266 -16.96 -19.95 -5.98
N THR A 267 -16.31 -20.76 -6.83
CA THR A 267 -16.40 -20.61 -8.28
C THR A 267 -17.77 -21.04 -8.81
N GLN A 268 -18.21 -20.37 -9.87
CA GLN A 268 -19.38 -20.74 -10.67
C GLN A 268 -18.89 -21.17 -12.06
N ASP A 269 -19.62 -22.10 -12.69
CA ASP A 269 -19.33 -22.55 -14.05
C ASP A 269 -19.98 -21.59 -15.05
N ILE A 270 -19.16 -20.95 -15.87
CA ILE A 270 -19.60 -20.05 -16.94
C ILE A 270 -18.82 -20.43 -18.20
N ASP A 271 -19.54 -20.82 -19.25
CA ASP A 271 -18.97 -21.23 -20.53
C ASP A 271 -17.85 -22.29 -20.39
N GLY A 272 -18.01 -23.22 -19.44
CA GLY A 272 -17.05 -24.30 -19.18
C GLY A 272 -15.80 -23.87 -18.40
N LYS A 273 -15.76 -22.63 -17.90
CA LYS A 273 -14.70 -22.11 -17.03
C LYS A 273 -15.25 -21.89 -15.62
N LYS A 274 -14.61 -22.50 -14.63
CA LYS A 274 -14.91 -22.26 -13.21
C LYS A 274 -14.25 -20.98 -12.74
N LYS A 275 -15.04 -19.93 -12.49
CA LYS A 275 -14.57 -18.59 -12.12
C LYS A 275 -15.40 -17.98 -10.99
N ILE A 276 -14.79 -17.12 -10.20
CA ILE A 276 -15.46 -16.24 -9.24
C ILE A 276 -15.82 -14.95 -10.00
N ILE A 277 -17.11 -14.63 -10.02
CA ILE A 277 -17.65 -13.50 -10.81
C ILE A 277 -18.30 -12.41 -9.94
N ASN A 278 -18.69 -12.76 -8.72
CA ASN A 278 -19.35 -11.86 -7.79
C ASN A 278 -18.36 -11.05 -6.94
N LYS A 279 -17.04 -11.26 -7.15
CA LYS A 279 -15.99 -10.57 -6.42
C LYS A 279 -14.94 -9.95 -7.34
N SER A 280 -14.59 -8.71 -7.06
CA SER A 280 -13.50 -7.97 -7.69
C SER A 280 -12.27 -8.04 -6.78
N LEU A 281 -11.24 -8.76 -7.24
CA LEU A 281 -10.06 -9.08 -6.45
C LEU A 281 -9.00 -7.97 -6.53
N LEU A 282 -8.48 -7.57 -5.37
CA LEU A 282 -7.22 -6.84 -5.21
C LEU A 282 -6.24 -7.67 -4.36
N ILE A 283 -5.06 -7.95 -4.90
CA ILE A 283 -3.94 -8.52 -4.18
C ILE A 283 -2.91 -7.43 -3.90
N ILE A 284 -2.56 -7.27 -2.63
CA ILE A 284 -1.40 -6.49 -2.19
C ILE A 284 -0.30 -7.47 -1.81
N ASP A 285 0.85 -7.36 -2.46
CA ASP A 285 2.02 -8.16 -2.15
C ASP A 285 3.07 -7.34 -1.40
N ASP A 286 3.14 -7.49 -0.07
CA ASP A 286 4.12 -6.79 0.76
C ASP A 286 5.46 -7.56 0.74
N GLU A 287 6.57 -6.84 0.60
CA GLU A 287 7.89 -7.42 0.28
C GLU A 287 7.84 -8.27 -1.00
N ALA A 288 7.32 -7.71 -2.10
CA ALA A 288 7.09 -8.43 -3.35
C ALA A 288 8.34 -9.02 -4.00
N ASP A 289 9.52 -8.62 -3.57
CA ASP A 289 10.80 -9.18 -3.95
C ASP A 289 11.14 -10.50 -3.22
N ASN A 290 10.40 -10.81 -2.15
CA ASN A 290 10.58 -12.01 -1.34
C ASN A 290 9.45 -13.03 -1.59
N ALA A 291 9.85 -14.26 -1.91
CA ALA A 291 9.03 -15.47 -2.11
C ALA A 291 8.00 -15.47 -3.24
N SER A 292 7.42 -14.33 -3.62
CA SER A 292 6.41 -14.23 -4.69
C SER A 292 7.00 -14.37 -6.10
N ILE A 293 8.28 -14.07 -6.25
CA ILE A 293 9.00 -14.10 -7.54
C ILE A 293 9.22 -15.53 -8.01
N ASN A 294 9.05 -15.75 -9.32
CA ASN A 294 9.45 -17.01 -9.92
C ASN A 294 10.97 -17.08 -10.06
N THR A 295 11.61 -17.95 -9.27
CA THR A 295 13.05 -18.19 -9.33
C THR A 295 13.43 -19.32 -10.30
N LYS A 296 12.45 -19.91 -10.98
CA LYS A 296 12.63 -21.02 -11.93
C LYS A 296 12.81 -20.51 -13.36
N LYS A 297 13.48 -21.32 -14.19
CA LYS A 297 13.74 -20.94 -15.59
C LYS A 297 12.45 -21.01 -16.41
N GLN A 298 12.41 -20.25 -17.51
CA GLN A 298 11.31 -20.32 -18.45
C GLN A 298 11.16 -21.76 -18.99
N GLY A 299 9.94 -22.30 -18.93
CA GLY A 299 9.64 -23.69 -19.32
C GLY A 299 9.72 -24.71 -18.18
N GLU A 300 10.20 -24.34 -16.99
CA GLU A 300 10.08 -25.14 -15.78
C GLU A 300 8.79 -24.80 -15.02
N ASP A 301 8.32 -25.71 -14.17
CA ASP A 301 7.25 -25.42 -13.22
C ASP A 301 7.63 -24.21 -12.35
N PRO A 302 6.71 -23.26 -12.12
CA PRO A 302 7.00 -22.06 -11.36
C PRO A 302 7.36 -22.40 -9.90
N ALA A 303 8.10 -21.50 -9.25
CA ALA A 303 8.34 -21.57 -7.82
C ALA A 303 7.01 -21.73 -7.05
N VAL A 304 6.99 -22.56 -6.01
CA VAL A 304 5.74 -23.04 -5.37
C VAL A 304 4.81 -21.90 -4.95
N ILE A 305 5.34 -20.85 -4.33
CA ILE A 305 4.56 -19.68 -3.89
C ILE A 305 4.03 -18.90 -5.10
N ASN A 306 4.89 -18.57 -6.05
CA ASN A 306 4.49 -17.92 -7.31
C ASN A 306 3.37 -18.70 -8.02
N GLY A 307 3.53 -20.03 -8.16
CA GLY A 307 2.53 -20.90 -8.76
C GLY A 307 1.18 -20.88 -8.03
N TRP A 308 1.17 -20.75 -6.70
CA TRP A 308 -0.08 -20.56 -5.95
C TRP A 308 -0.72 -19.21 -6.16
N ILE A 309 0.07 -18.12 -6.25
CA ILE A 309 -0.46 -16.77 -6.54
C ILE A 309 -1.12 -16.76 -7.93
N ARG A 310 -0.48 -17.37 -8.93
CA ARG A 310 -1.05 -17.54 -10.27
C ARG A 310 -2.35 -18.34 -10.25
N LYS A 311 -2.41 -19.44 -9.49
CA LYS A 311 -3.63 -20.25 -9.33
C LYS A 311 -4.77 -19.46 -8.68
N ILE A 312 -4.47 -18.71 -7.62
CA ILE A 312 -5.45 -17.88 -6.91
C ILE A 312 -6.03 -16.81 -7.84
N THR A 313 -5.18 -16.05 -8.52
CA THR A 313 -5.60 -14.99 -9.46
C THR A 313 -6.39 -15.55 -10.64
N ASN A 314 -5.98 -16.71 -11.17
CA ASN A 314 -6.69 -17.40 -12.25
C ASN A 314 -8.08 -17.94 -11.86
N ASN A 315 -8.48 -17.90 -10.59
CA ASN A 315 -9.86 -18.20 -10.21
C ASN A 315 -10.84 -17.05 -10.53
N PHE A 316 -10.35 -15.86 -10.90
CA PHE A 316 -11.17 -14.66 -11.15
C PHE A 316 -11.16 -14.29 -12.63
N HIS A 317 -12.19 -13.56 -13.09
CA HIS A 317 -12.16 -12.89 -14.40
C HIS A 317 -11.37 -11.60 -14.36
N CYS A 318 -11.49 -10.84 -13.28
CA CYS A 318 -10.81 -9.56 -13.12
C CYS A 318 -10.01 -9.55 -11.83
N TYR A 319 -8.74 -9.15 -11.89
CA TYR A 319 -7.92 -8.97 -10.69
C TYR A 319 -6.87 -7.87 -10.84
N GLY A 320 -6.59 -7.24 -9.71
CA GLY A 320 -5.50 -6.30 -9.53
C GLY A 320 -4.43 -6.93 -8.65
N TYR A 321 -3.18 -6.75 -9.01
CA TYR A 321 -2.01 -7.17 -8.25
C TYR A 321 -1.08 -5.97 -8.12
N VAL A 322 -0.79 -5.57 -6.90
CA VAL A 322 0.15 -4.48 -6.61
C VAL A 322 1.21 -4.99 -5.66
N GLY A 323 2.44 -5.11 -6.18
CA GLY A 323 3.60 -5.42 -5.36
C GLY A 323 4.16 -4.17 -4.69
N TYR A 324 4.51 -4.28 -3.42
CA TYR A 324 5.23 -3.25 -2.66
C TYR A 324 6.60 -3.80 -2.27
N THR A 325 7.67 -3.08 -2.60
CA THR A 325 9.03 -3.51 -2.27
C THR A 325 9.98 -2.33 -2.07
N ALA A 326 11.09 -2.56 -1.36
CA ALA A 326 12.24 -1.66 -1.36
C ALA A 326 13.29 -2.00 -2.41
N THR A 327 13.24 -3.22 -2.97
CA THR A 327 14.32 -3.85 -3.71
C THR A 327 13.75 -4.46 -4.99
N PRO A 328 13.45 -3.63 -6.01
CA PRO A 328 12.69 -4.05 -7.18
C PRO A 328 13.45 -4.97 -8.13
N PHE A 329 14.75 -5.18 -7.91
CA PHE A 329 15.65 -5.86 -8.85
C PHE A 329 15.07 -7.21 -9.29
N ALA A 330 14.68 -8.05 -8.35
CA ALA A 330 14.16 -9.36 -8.70
C ALA A 330 12.81 -9.28 -9.45
N ASN A 331 11.95 -8.29 -9.15
CA ASN A 331 10.65 -8.12 -9.78
C ASN A 331 10.76 -7.71 -11.25
N ILE A 332 11.71 -6.84 -11.57
CA ILE A 332 11.90 -6.31 -12.92
C ILE A 332 12.55 -7.31 -13.88
N PHE A 333 13.14 -8.39 -13.34
CA PHE A 333 13.71 -9.50 -14.11
C PHE A 333 12.77 -10.71 -14.22
N ILE A 334 11.54 -10.62 -13.71
CA ILE A 334 10.53 -11.66 -13.97
C ILE A 334 10.32 -11.79 -15.48
N PRO A 335 10.36 -13.01 -16.05
CA PRO A 335 10.08 -13.20 -17.47
C PRO A 335 8.74 -12.60 -17.89
N LEU A 336 8.66 -12.08 -19.12
CA LEU A 336 7.44 -11.53 -19.72
C LEU A 336 6.44 -12.64 -20.13
N ASP A 337 6.19 -13.58 -19.23
CA ASP A 337 5.12 -14.56 -19.35
C ASP A 337 3.79 -13.91 -18.94
N LYS A 338 2.74 -14.13 -19.73
CA LYS A 338 1.42 -13.53 -19.53
C LYS A 338 0.88 -13.85 -18.13
N ASP A 339 1.15 -15.05 -17.64
CA ASP A 339 0.62 -15.54 -16.38
C ASP A 339 1.50 -15.18 -15.17
N ASP A 340 2.73 -14.72 -15.37
CA ASP A 340 3.65 -14.37 -14.26
C ASP A 340 3.36 -12.98 -13.68
N LEU A 341 4.02 -12.65 -12.57
CA LEU A 341 3.79 -11.45 -11.76
C LEU A 341 4.63 -10.24 -12.20
N PHE A 342 5.17 -10.25 -13.42
CA PHE A 342 5.89 -9.10 -13.96
C PHE A 342 4.96 -7.87 -13.97
N PRO A 343 5.38 -6.72 -13.42
CA PRO A 343 4.54 -5.52 -13.29
C PRO A 343 4.43 -4.79 -14.64
N ARG A 344 3.69 -5.39 -15.57
CA ARG A 344 3.54 -4.90 -16.95
C ARG A 344 2.71 -3.63 -17.08
N ASP A 345 1.79 -3.36 -16.15
CA ASP A 345 0.85 -2.25 -16.31
C ASP A 345 1.40 -0.94 -15.74
N PHE A 346 2.11 -0.98 -14.60
CA PHE A 346 2.76 0.21 -14.04
C PHE A 346 3.88 -0.09 -13.03
N ILE A 347 4.82 0.85 -12.90
CA ILE A 347 5.85 0.89 -11.87
C ILE A 347 5.95 2.31 -11.33
N ILE A 348 5.84 2.49 -10.02
CA ILE A 348 5.88 3.81 -9.36
C ILE A 348 6.99 3.82 -8.32
N ASN A 349 7.77 4.91 -8.23
CA ASN A 349 8.65 5.14 -7.09
C ASN A 349 7.92 5.94 -5.99
N LEU A 350 8.02 5.50 -4.75
CA LEU A 350 7.44 6.15 -3.58
C LEU A 350 8.54 6.90 -2.81
N PRO A 351 8.67 8.23 -2.97
CA PRO A 351 9.66 9.04 -2.29
C PRO A 351 9.36 9.13 -0.79
N ALA A 352 10.40 9.15 0.04
CA ALA A 352 10.26 9.31 1.49
C ALA A 352 10.09 10.80 1.86
N PRO A 353 9.19 11.16 2.79
CA PRO A 353 9.07 12.53 3.25
C PRO A 353 10.21 12.92 4.21
N SER A 354 10.56 14.22 4.23
CA SER A 354 11.71 14.75 4.95
C SER A 354 11.61 14.66 6.47
N ASN A 355 10.39 14.57 7.00
CA ASN A 355 10.13 14.42 8.43
C ASN A 355 9.92 12.96 8.84
N TYR A 356 10.08 12.01 7.91
CA TYR A 356 10.00 10.60 8.24
C TYR A 356 11.26 10.20 9.02
N ILE A 357 11.16 10.29 10.34
CA ILE A 357 12.18 9.82 11.28
C ILE A 357 11.68 8.47 11.81
N GLY A 358 12.09 7.37 11.18
CA GLY A 358 11.91 6.04 11.74
C GLY A 358 12.86 5.79 12.92
N ALA A 359 12.47 4.90 13.85
CA ALA A 359 13.23 4.18 14.91
C ALA A 359 14.35 4.87 15.74
N GLU A 360 14.92 6.02 15.38
CA GLU A 360 15.90 6.76 16.18
C GLU A 360 15.29 7.40 17.42
N LYS A 361 13.95 7.58 17.44
CA LYS A 361 13.23 7.92 18.67
C LYS A 361 12.97 6.72 19.60
N TYR A 362 13.12 5.47 19.14
CA TYR A 362 12.89 4.27 19.94
C TYR A 362 14.17 3.63 20.50
N SER A 363 15.35 4.05 20.04
CA SER A 363 16.63 3.72 20.67
C SER A 363 17.05 4.85 21.60
N ALA A 364 16.45 4.90 22.80
CA ALA A 364 16.89 5.80 23.86
C ALA A 364 18.31 5.45 24.33
N ARG A 365 19.32 6.04 23.68
CA ARG A 365 20.58 6.42 24.32
C ARG A 365 20.98 7.82 23.85
N PRO A 366 21.29 8.75 24.78
CA PRO A 366 21.71 10.09 24.39
C PRO A 366 23.03 10.00 23.62
N TRP A 367 22.98 10.33 22.34
CA TRP A 367 24.16 10.48 21.50
C TRP A 367 25.02 11.64 22.04
N LYS A 368 26.19 11.31 22.60
CA LYS A 368 27.26 12.28 22.85
C LYS A 368 28.12 12.35 21.59
N PRO A 369 28.38 13.55 21.03
CA PRO A 369 29.20 13.65 19.82
C PRO A 369 30.67 13.44 20.19
N THR A 370 31.22 12.26 19.91
CA THR A 370 32.68 12.07 19.84
C THR A 370 33.15 12.39 18.43
N LYS A 371 34.01 13.41 18.33
CA LYS A 371 34.78 13.73 17.12
C LYS A 371 35.68 12.55 16.78
N GLN A 372 35.28 11.72 15.81
CA GLN A 372 36.18 10.88 15.03
C GLN A 372 35.46 10.43 13.74
N THR A 373 35.88 11.04 12.63
CA THR A 373 35.83 10.54 11.24
C THR A 373 34.63 9.66 10.85
N MET A 374 33.68 10.26 10.14
CA MET A 374 32.74 9.56 9.26
C MET A 374 33.53 8.88 8.15
N THR A 375 33.85 7.60 8.32
CA THR A 375 34.18 6.74 7.19
C THR A 375 32.86 6.42 6.49
N PHE A 376 32.60 7.11 5.37
CA PHE A 376 31.52 6.75 4.46
C PHE A 376 31.67 5.28 4.06
N CYS A 377 30.58 4.52 4.15
CA CYS A 377 30.51 3.18 3.57
C CYS A 377 30.66 3.31 2.04
N PRO A 378 31.71 2.74 1.42
CA PRO A 378 32.01 2.98 0.02
C PRO A 378 31.21 2.03 -0.87
N LEU A 379 29.94 2.33 -1.15
CA LEU A 379 29.16 1.59 -2.17
C LEU A 379 28.25 2.46 -3.04
N TYR A 380 28.39 3.79 -2.97
CA TYR A 380 27.77 4.70 -3.93
C TYR A 380 28.84 5.59 -4.55
N GLU A 381 29.44 5.12 -5.65
CA GLU A 381 29.99 6.07 -6.61
C GLU A 381 28.82 6.83 -7.23
N ARG A 382 28.76 8.12 -6.95
CA ARG A 382 27.81 9.05 -7.54
C ARG A 382 28.09 9.10 -9.05
N LEU A 383 27.29 8.41 -9.86
CA LEU A 383 27.32 8.55 -11.31
C LEU A 383 26.82 9.95 -11.66
N VAL A 384 27.75 10.88 -11.83
CA VAL A 384 27.48 12.20 -12.41
C VAL A 384 27.27 11.99 -13.91
N ILE A 385 26.01 11.93 -14.34
CA ILE A 385 25.66 11.91 -15.76
C ILE A 385 25.71 13.35 -16.26
N THR A 386 26.84 13.75 -16.84
CA THR A 386 26.92 14.95 -17.69
C THR A 386 26.43 14.60 -19.09
N GLU A 387 25.81 15.56 -19.78
CA GLU A 387 25.12 15.43 -21.09
C GLU A 387 26.00 14.93 -22.26
N SER A 388 27.26 14.55 -22.03
CA SER A 388 28.19 14.04 -23.04
C SER A 388 28.66 12.60 -22.81
N PHE A 389 27.95 11.78 -22.01
CA PHE A 389 28.32 10.37 -21.84
C PHE A 389 27.85 9.50 -23.02
N SER A 390 28.75 9.30 -23.99
CA SER A 390 28.48 8.45 -25.17
C SER A 390 28.18 6.99 -24.77
N LEU A 391 27.25 6.37 -25.52
CA LEU A 391 26.72 4.99 -25.44
C LEU A 391 27.76 3.85 -25.50
N THR A 392 29.05 4.16 -25.42
CA THR A 392 30.16 3.19 -25.56
C THR A 392 30.66 2.66 -24.21
N SER A 393 30.44 3.38 -23.11
CA SER A 393 31.01 3.07 -21.80
C SER A 393 30.27 1.98 -21.01
N ILE A 394 29.03 1.65 -21.39
CA ILE A 394 28.24 0.53 -20.80
C ILE A 394 28.77 -0.85 -21.27
N LYS A 395 29.72 -0.89 -22.22
CA LYS A 395 30.21 -2.16 -22.77
C LYS A 395 31.21 -2.92 -21.87
N LYS A 396 31.77 -2.32 -20.81
CA LYS A 396 32.91 -2.92 -20.10
C LYS A 396 32.65 -3.55 -18.73
N THR A 397 31.44 -3.46 -18.14
CA THR A 397 31.23 -4.00 -16.78
C THR A 397 30.14 -5.06 -16.61
N MET A 398 29.32 -5.37 -17.60
CA MET A 398 28.45 -6.56 -17.56
C MET A 398 28.13 -7.06 -18.97
N GLN A 399 28.61 -8.26 -19.31
CA GLN A 399 28.33 -8.91 -20.59
C GLN A 399 26.94 -9.58 -20.53
N PHE A 400 25.91 -8.85 -20.95
CA PHE A 400 24.55 -9.40 -21.06
C PHE A 400 24.39 -10.28 -22.32
N PRO A 401 23.68 -11.42 -22.24
CA PRO A 401 23.34 -12.22 -23.41
C PRO A 401 22.53 -11.44 -24.45
N ILE A 402 22.86 -11.60 -25.74
CA ILE A 402 22.33 -10.80 -26.86
C ILE A 402 20.79 -10.84 -26.95
N HIS A 403 20.14 -11.94 -26.56
CA HIS A 403 18.68 -12.05 -26.61
C HIS A 403 17.95 -11.19 -25.55
N TYR A 404 18.60 -10.86 -24.43
CA TYR A 404 18.05 -9.97 -23.40
C TYR A 404 18.04 -8.51 -23.88
N ARG A 405 19.07 -8.06 -24.60
CA ARG A 405 19.16 -6.69 -25.13
C ARG A 405 18.03 -6.33 -26.10
N ASN A 406 17.54 -7.29 -26.87
CA ASN A 406 16.47 -7.06 -27.85
C ASN A 406 15.08 -7.05 -27.21
N ARG A 407 14.87 -7.79 -26.10
CA ARG A 407 13.60 -7.79 -25.35
C ARG A 407 13.47 -6.60 -24.39
N LEU A 408 14.58 -6.12 -23.81
CA LEU A 408 14.60 -4.95 -22.91
C LEU A 408 14.34 -3.61 -23.63
N LYS A 409 14.44 -3.58 -24.97
CA LYS A 409 14.00 -2.45 -25.81
C LYS A 409 12.50 -2.47 -26.10
N GLN A 410 11.83 -3.60 -25.89
CA GLN A 410 10.41 -3.75 -26.17
C GLN A 410 9.62 -3.54 -24.86
N ARG A 411 9.10 -2.32 -24.72
CA ARG A 411 7.93 -1.90 -23.93
C ARG A 411 8.11 -1.34 -22.52
N LEU A 412 9.22 -1.56 -21.81
CA LEU A 412 9.59 -0.75 -20.64
C LEU A 412 11.11 -0.51 -20.68
N ASN A 413 11.52 0.69 -21.09
CA ASN A 413 12.93 1.06 -21.26
C ASN A 413 13.68 0.83 -19.94
N VAL A 414 14.54 -0.18 -19.88
CA VAL A 414 15.36 -0.49 -18.68
C VAL A 414 16.19 0.71 -18.25
N SER A 415 16.59 1.56 -19.19
CA SER A 415 17.26 2.84 -18.92
C SER A 415 16.39 3.80 -18.09
N LEU A 416 15.09 3.84 -18.39
CA LEU A 416 14.09 4.63 -17.66
C LEU A 416 13.80 4.01 -16.29
N LEU A 417 13.82 2.68 -16.22
CA LEU A 417 13.73 1.91 -14.98
C LEU A 417 14.91 2.21 -14.05
N LEU A 418 16.13 2.18 -14.58
CA LEU A 418 17.35 2.53 -13.84
C LEU A 418 17.34 4.01 -13.44
N ALA A 419 16.80 4.91 -14.26
CA ALA A 419 16.65 6.33 -13.94
C ALA A 419 15.54 6.64 -12.92
N LEU A 420 14.65 5.69 -12.62
CA LEU A 420 13.71 5.80 -11.50
C LEU A 420 14.33 5.43 -10.16
N PHE A 421 15.43 4.67 -10.20
CA PHE A 421 16.09 4.11 -9.04
C PHE A 421 17.48 4.69 -8.79
N ALA A 422 17.96 5.58 -9.68
CA ALA A 422 19.15 6.42 -9.54
C ALA A 422 18.71 7.84 -9.15
#